data_AF-A0AAW8Q9U7-F1
#
_entry.id   AF-A0AAW8Q9U7-F1
#
_cell.length_a   1.000
_cell.length_b   1.000
_cell.length_c   1.000
_cell.angle_alpha   90.00
_cell.angle_beta   90.00
_cell.angle_gamma   90.00
#
_symmetry.space_group_name_H-M   'P 1'
#
loop_
_entity.id
_entity.type
_entity.pdbx_description
1 polymer ?
#
loop_
_entity_poly.entity_id
_entity_poly.type
_entity_poly.pdbx_seq_one_letter_code
_entity_poly.pdbx_strand_id
1 'polypeptide(L)'
;MESELTLIISSLSMLMSGVAIFITFRKDAHRVKLHLINGNYNDKITIHNDSQAKVQLQAVGVIDSSSEIVWRKGCYNSITNTKVTFPTIIEGRTAFTASLRQPDKMDEYAYCIQLSSGRTYVVNSSLNQSVYIRLVFRSIISQLSAGKYGFPLSYVHLDGVYY
;
A
#
# COMPACT_ATOMS: atom_id res chain seq x y z
N MET A 1 -10.53 -21.61 42.65
CA MET A 1 -9.32 -21.27 41.87
C MET A 1 -9.40 -21.82 40.44
N GLU A 2 -9.80 -23.08 40.22
CA GLU A 2 -9.95 -23.66 38.86
C GLU A 2 -11.04 -22.99 37.99
N SER A 3 -12.13 -22.51 38.59
CA SER A 3 -13.20 -21.83 37.83
C SER A 3 -12.77 -20.47 37.29
N GLU A 4 -12.01 -19.69 38.05
CA GLU A 4 -11.53 -18.36 37.64
C GLU A 4 -10.52 -18.47 36.50
N LEU A 5 -9.63 -19.46 36.56
CA LEU A 5 -8.64 -19.71 35.54
C LEU A 5 -9.29 -20.13 34.20
N THR A 6 -10.35 -20.94 34.28
CA THR A 6 -11.17 -21.33 33.12
C THR A 6 -11.91 -20.13 32.50
N LEU A 7 -12.40 -19.20 33.35
CA LEU A 7 -13.07 -17.99 32.90
C LEU A 7 -12.10 -17.02 32.18
N ILE A 8 -10.88 -16.89 32.70
CA ILE A 8 -9.83 -16.06 32.08
C ILE A 8 -9.42 -16.63 30.72
N ILE A 9 -9.20 -17.95 30.63
CA ILE A 9 -8.80 -18.60 29.37
C ILE A 9 -9.91 -18.49 28.32
N SER A 10 -11.17 -18.73 28.70
CA SER A 10 -12.30 -18.62 27.77
C SER A 10 -12.50 -17.18 27.29
N SER A 11 -12.35 -16.18 28.16
CA SER A 11 -12.41 -14.76 27.80
C SER A 11 -11.29 -14.36 26.84
N LEU A 12 -10.06 -14.82 27.09
CA LEU A 12 -8.91 -14.55 26.23
C LEU A 12 -9.09 -15.21 24.85
N SER A 13 -9.57 -16.46 24.82
CA SER A 13 -9.86 -17.18 23.57
C SER A 13 -10.94 -16.49 22.74
N MET A 14 -12.00 -16.00 23.40
CA MET A 14 -13.06 -15.24 22.73
C MET A 14 -12.53 -13.92 22.15
N LEU A 15 -11.69 -13.19 22.88
CA LEU A 15 -11.04 -11.98 22.38
C LEU A 15 -10.15 -12.26 21.18
N MET A 16 -9.29 -13.29 21.26
CA MET A 16 -8.41 -13.68 20.16
C MET A 16 -9.20 -14.12 18.92
N SER A 17 -10.30 -14.85 19.11
CA SER A 17 -11.20 -15.26 18.02
C SER A 17 -11.91 -14.05 17.40
N GLY A 18 -12.38 -13.10 18.21
CA GLY A 18 -12.98 -11.86 17.73
C GLY A 18 -12.00 -11.01 16.90
N VAL A 19 -10.77 -10.88 17.37
CA VAL A 19 -9.69 -10.21 16.63
C VAL A 19 -9.39 -10.92 15.31
N ALA A 20 -9.31 -12.25 15.31
CA ALA A 20 -9.07 -13.04 14.11
C ALA A 20 -10.19 -12.88 13.07
N ILE A 21 -11.46 -12.91 13.50
CA ILE A 21 -12.62 -12.70 12.65
C ILE A 21 -12.62 -11.27 12.08
N PHE A 22 -12.39 -10.28 12.94
CA PHE A 22 -12.31 -8.87 12.52
C PHE A 22 -11.24 -8.65 11.46
N ILE A 23 -10.05 -9.22 11.64
CA ILE A 23 -8.96 -9.16 10.66
C ILE A 23 -9.37 -9.87 9.36
N THR A 24 -10.04 -11.02 9.44
CA THR A 24 -10.44 -11.80 8.27
C THR A 24 -11.41 -11.05 7.38
N PHE A 25 -12.50 -10.50 7.94
CA PHE A 25 -13.46 -9.71 7.15
C PHE A 25 -12.86 -8.44 6.57
N ARG A 26 -11.94 -7.78 7.28
CA ARG A 26 -11.23 -6.60 6.76
C ARG A 26 -10.23 -6.91 5.64
N LYS A 27 -9.67 -8.12 5.66
CA LYS A 27 -8.70 -8.62 4.66
C LYS A 27 -9.39 -8.93 3.34
N ASP A 28 -10.63 -9.41 3.36
CA ASP A 28 -11.38 -9.73 2.14
C ASP A 28 -11.83 -8.50 1.34
N ALA A 29 -12.00 -7.36 2.00
CA ALA A 29 -12.40 -6.12 1.33
C ALA A 29 -11.31 -5.53 0.41
N HIS A 30 -10.02 -5.72 0.70
CA HIS A 30 -8.92 -5.08 -0.04
C HIS A 30 -7.65 -5.96 -0.08
N ARG A 31 -7.71 -7.09 -0.79
CA ARG A 31 -6.53 -7.90 -1.10
C ARG A 31 -5.79 -7.26 -2.28
N VAL A 32 -4.84 -6.38 -1.97
CA VAL A 32 -3.97 -5.76 -2.99
C VAL A 32 -2.57 -6.34 -2.88
N LYS A 33 -2.02 -6.76 -4.02
CA LYS A 33 -0.61 -7.21 -4.14
C LYS A 33 0.14 -6.31 -5.09
N LEU A 34 1.40 -6.07 -4.77
CA LEU A 34 2.32 -5.28 -5.59
C LEU A 34 3.39 -6.18 -6.17
N HIS A 35 3.64 -6.03 -7.46
CA HIS A 35 4.78 -6.63 -8.14
C HIS A 35 5.57 -5.52 -8.81
N LEU A 36 6.87 -5.48 -8.58
CA LEU A 36 7.76 -4.52 -9.21
C LEU A 36 8.64 -5.25 -10.22
N ILE A 37 8.77 -4.65 -11.40
CA ILE A 37 9.73 -5.04 -12.43
C ILE A 37 10.63 -3.84 -12.66
N ASN A 38 11.88 -3.97 -12.24
CA ASN A 38 12.88 -2.92 -12.43
C ASN A 38 13.24 -2.83 -13.92
N GLY A 39 13.22 -1.62 -14.47
CA GLY A 39 13.68 -1.35 -15.82
C GLY A 39 15.05 -0.67 -15.84
N ASN A 40 15.52 -0.29 -17.02
CA ASN A 40 16.75 0.54 -17.14
C ASN A 40 16.50 2.03 -16.92
N TYR A 41 15.26 2.50 -17.12
CA TYR A 41 14.89 3.92 -17.01
C TYR A 41 13.49 4.11 -16.42
N ASN A 42 12.59 3.16 -16.69
CA ASN A 42 11.24 3.15 -16.15
C ASN A 42 10.98 1.82 -15.47
N ASP A 43 10.56 1.86 -14.22
CA ASP A 43 10.08 0.69 -13.51
C ASP A 43 8.60 0.47 -13.77
N LYS A 44 8.18 -0.78 -13.66
CA LYS A 44 6.77 -1.15 -13.78
C LYS A 44 6.28 -1.71 -12.46
N ILE A 45 5.26 -1.08 -11.89
CA ILE A 45 4.54 -1.59 -10.72
C ILE A 45 3.20 -2.13 -11.19
N THR A 46 3.01 -3.43 -11.02
CA THR A 46 1.71 -4.06 -11.21
C THR A 46 0.99 -4.16 -9.87
N ILE A 47 -0.16 -3.51 -9.82
CA ILE A 47 -1.08 -3.48 -8.67
C ILE A 47 -2.20 -4.47 -8.98
N HIS A 48 -2.16 -5.63 -8.32
CA HIS A 48 -3.21 -6.64 -8.45
C HIS A 48 -4.28 -6.38 -7.40
N ASN A 49 -5.51 -6.18 -7.86
CA ASN A 49 -6.69 -6.18 -7.00
C ASN A 49 -7.30 -7.58 -6.98
N ASP A 50 -6.88 -8.39 -6.02
CA ASP A 50 -7.41 -9.74 -5.82
C ASP A 50 -8.79 -9.72 -5.12
N SER A 51 -9.31 -8.55 -4.72
CA SER A 51 -10.64 -8.44 -4.13
C SER A 51 -11.74 -8.39 -5.20
N GLN A 52 -12.97 -8.70 -4.81
CA GLN A 52 -14.14 -8.50 -5.69
C GLN A 52 -14.55 -7.03 -5.76
N ALA A 53 -14.16 -6.22 -4.77
CA ALA A 53 -14.51 -4.81 -4.71
C ALA A 53 -13.56 -3.98 -5.57
N LYS A 54 -14.06 -2.87 -6.10
CA LYS A 54 -13.21 -1.86 -6.75
C LYS A 54 -12.34 -1.18 -5.69
N VAL A 55 -11.09 -0.89 -6.03
CA VAL A 55 -10.21 -0.08 -5.19
C VAL A 55 -9.84 1.19 -5.92
N GLN A 56 -9.87 2.32 -5.21
CA GLN A 56 -9.41 3.58 -5.76
C GLN A 56 -7.98 3.81 -5.29
N LEU A 57 -7.07 3.84 -6.26
CA LEU A 57 -5.68 4.21 -6.06
C LEU A 57 -5.62 5.72 -5.93
N GLN A 58 -5.24 6.16 -4.74
CA GLN A 58 -5.10 7.56 -4.38
C GLN A 58 -3.77 8.07 -4.92
N ALA A 59 -2.62 7.53 -4.53
CA ALA A 59 -1.35 8.01 -5.05
C ALA A 59 -0.33 6.89 -5.17
N VAL A 60 0.72 7.16 -5.94
CA VAL A 60 1.94 6.36 -5.96
C VAL A 60 3.08 7.24 -5.48
N GLY A 61 3.90 6.74 -4.56
CA GLY A 61 5.03 7.44 -3.98
C GLY A 61 6.34 6.69 -4.22
N VAL A 62 7.43 7.44 -4.26
CA VAL A 62 8.79 6.92 -4.16
C VAL A 62 9.27 7.15 -2.74
N ILE A 63 9.86 6.14 -2.14
CA ILE A 63 10.45 6.19 -0.79
C ILE A 63 11.96 6.10 -0.94
N ASP A 64 12.70 7.01 -0.31
CA ASP A 64 14.16 6.98 -0.28
C ASP A 64 14.70 6.17 0.92
N SER A 65 16.04 6.05 1.01
CA SER A 65 16.72 5.39 2.13
C SER A 65 16.43 6.03 3.50
N SER A 66 16.06 7.32 3.53
CA SER A 66 15.67 8.06 4.73
C SER A 66 14.21 7.84 5.14
N SER A 67 13.47 7.02 4.38
CA SER A 67 12.04 6.78 4.53
C SER A 67 11.16 8.02 4.25
N GLU A 68 11.68 9.01 3.53
CA GLU A 68 10.90 10.13 3.04
C GLU A 68 10.12 9.73 1.80
N ILE A 69 8.91 10.26 1.64
CA ILE A 69 8.00 9.89 0.56
C ILE A 69 7.78 11.07 -0.37
N VAL A 70 8.11 10.86 -1.63
CA VAL A 70 7.77 11.78 -2.72
C VAL A 70 6.60 11.20 -3.50
N TRP A 71 5.42 11.77 -3.27
CA TRP A 71 4.20 11.36 -3.97
C TRP A 71 4.16 11.89 -5.40
N ARG A 72 3.72 11.06 -6.34
CA ARG A 72 3.58 11.37 -7.76
C ARG A 72 2.13 11.77 -8.08
N LYS A 73 1.96 12.82 -8.89
CA LYS A 73 0.66 13.33 -9.39
C LYS A 73 0.01 12.41 -10.43
N GLY A 74 0.78 11.54 -11.05
CA GLY A 74 0.31 10.60 -12.06
C GLY A 74 1.40 9.64 -12.49
N CYS A 75 1.03 8.69 -13.34
CA CYS A 75 1.91 7.70 -13.95
C CYS A 75 1.50 7.45 -15.40
N TYR A 76 2.19 6.55 -16.08
CA TYR A 76 1.72 6.02 -17.37
C TYR A 76 1.18 4.62 -17.15
N ASN A 77 0.03 4.29 -17.73
CA ASN A 77 -0.40 2.90 -17.81
C ASN A 77 0.49 2.19 -18.85
N SER A 78 1.21 1.15 -18.45
CA SER A 78 2.18 0.50 -19.34
C SER A 78 1.53 -0.33 -20.46
N ILE A 79 0.26 -0.70 -20.31
CA ILE A 79 -0.47 -1.52 -21.30
C ILE A 79 -1.06 -0.61 -22.38
N THR A 80 -1.73 0.46 -21.96
CA THR A 80 -2.40 1.40 -22.90
C THR A 80 -1.51 2.55 -23.35
N ASN A 81 -0.33 2.71 -22.74
CA ASN A 81 0.60 3.82 -22.94
C ASN A 81 -0.06 5.21 -22.75
N THR A 82 -1.07 5.29 -21.89
CA THR A 82 -1.77 6.54 -21.59
C THR A 82 -1.34 7.11 -20.26
N LYS A 83 -1.27 8.44 -20.18
CA LYS A 83 -1.05 9.13 -18.90
C LYS A 83 -2.29 8.95 -18.01
N VAL A 84 -2.06 8.52 -16.77
CA VAL A 84 -3.08 8.34 -15.75
C VAL A 84 -2.81 9.33 -14.63
N THR A 85 -3.77 10.21 -14.39
CA THR A 85 -3.80 11.07 -13.21
C THR A 85 -4.53 10.36 -12.09
N PHE A 86 -4.19 10.75 -10.87
CA PHE A 86 -4.81 10.21 -9.68
C PHE A 86 -5.88 11.15 -9.10
N PRO A 87 -6.93 10.63 -8.46
CA PRO A 87 -7.16 9.22 -8.15
C PRO A 87 -7.63 8.40 -9.37
N THR A 88 -7.34 7.09 -9.38
CA THR A 88 -7.77 6.17 -10.45
C THR A 88 -8.41 4.91 -9.86
N ILE A 89 -9.32 4.27 -10.59
CA ILE A 89 -10.06 3.09 -10.13
C ILE A 89 -9.44 1.83 -10.74
N ILE A 90 -9.20 0.84 -9.89
CA ILE A 90 -8.78 -0.50 -10.27
C ILE A 90 -9.96 -1.44 -9.97
N GLU A 91 -10.50 -2.04 -11.02
CA GLU A 91 -11.64 -2.94 -10.93
C GLU A 91 -11.31 -4.20 -10.11
N GLY A 92 -12.35 -4.83 -9.54
CA GLY A 92 -12.20 -6.09 -8.81
C GLY A 92 -11.64 -7.19 -9.72
N ARG A 93 -10.75 -8.04 -9.19
CA ARG A 93 -10.11 -9.15 -9.92
C ARG A 93 -9.30 -8.73 -11.16
N THR A 94 -8.82 -7.49 -11.19
CA THR A 94 -7.98 -6.97 -12.28
C THR A 94 -6.60 -6.54 -11.80
N ALA A 95 -5.72 -6.22 -12.74
CA ALA A 95 -4.41 -5.67 -12.47
C ALA A 95 -4.23 -4.35 -13.22
N PHE A 96 -3.58 -3.39 -12.56
CA PHE A 96 -3.16 -2.13 -13.16
C PHE A 96 -1.64 -2.05 -13.14
N THR A 97 -1.01 -1.86 -14.30
CA THR A 97 0.45 -1.71 -14.39
C THR A 97 0.82 -0.26 -14.64
N ALA A 98 1.40 0.36 -13.62
CA ALA A 98 1.97 1.70 -13.68
C ALA A 98 3.42 1.63 -14.16
N SER A 99 3.75 2.36 -15.21
CA SER A 99 5.11 2.70 -15.60
C SER A 99 5.52 4.00 -14.92
N LEU A 100 6.61 3.94 -14.18
CA LEU A 100 7.15 5.04 -13.37
C LEU A 100 8.58 5.30 -13.79
N ARG A 101 8.91 6.57 -14.05
CA ARG A 101 10.29 6.96 -14.28
C ARG A 101 11.09 6.80 -12.99
N GLN A 102 12.25 6.16 -13.11
CA GLN A 102 13.17 6.02 -11.99
C GLN A 102 13.56 7.40 -11.45
N PRO A 103 13.75 7.52 -10.13
CA PRO A 103 14.26 8.76 -9.55
C PRO A 103 15.69 9.05 -10.06
N ASP A 104 15.89 10.17 -10.75
CA ASP A 104 17.18 10.54 -11.40
C ASP A 104 18.37 10.73 -10.42
N LYS A 105 18.15 10.61 -9.10
CA LYS A 105 19.16 10.86 -8.04
C LYS A 105 19.04 9.95 -6.82
N MET A 106 18.37 8.79 -6.94
CA MET A 106 18.24 7.86 -5.82
C MET A 106 18.78 6.49 -6.23
N ASP A 107 19.90 6.09 -5.65
CA ASP A 107 20.47 4.75 -5.85
C ASP A 107 19.66 3.69 -5.09
N GLU A 108 19.18 4.06 -3.89
CA GLU A 108 18.34 3.24 -3.04
C GLU A 108 16.93 3.83 -2.93
N TYR A 109 15.95 3.10 -3.45
CA TYR A 109 14.55 3.49 -3.35
C TYR A 109 13.61 2.29 -3.27
N ALA A 110 12.41 2.57 -2.81
CA ALA A 110 11.26 1.69 -2.84
C ALA A 110 10.06 2.46 -3.38
N TYR A 111 9.01 1.76 -3.72
CA TYR A 111 7.76 2.40 -4.09
C TYR A 111 6.68 2.09 -3.08
N CYS A 112 5.75 3.02 -2.92
CA CYS A 112 4.52 2.79 -2.20
C CYS A 112 3.31 3.22 -2.99
N ILE A 113 2.18 2.60 -2.71
CA ILE A 113 0.88 3.04 -3.21
C ILE A 113 -0.02 3.34 -2.02
N GLN A 114 -0.88 4.32 -2.17
CA GLN A 114 -1.91 4.64 -1.19
C GLN A 114 -3.28 4.50 -1.84
N LEU A 115 -4.19 3.81 -1.17
CA LEU A 115 -5.59 3.70 -1.58
C LEU A 115 -6.41 4.85 -0.98
N SER A 116 -7.60 5.10 -1.52
CA SER A 116 -8.53 6.11 -0.97
C SER A 116 -8.98 5.80 0.47
N SER A 117 -8.88 4.53 0.88
CA SER A 117 -9.06 4.09 2.27
C SER A 117 -7.89 4.49 3.19
N GLY A 118 -6.90 5.23 2.68
CA GLY A 118 -5.67 5.63 3.37
C GLY A 118 -4.63 4.50 3.52
N ARG A 119 -5.01 3.24 3.25
CA ARG A 119 -4.10 2.09 3.35
C ARG A 119 -2.95 2.23 2.37
N THR A 120 -1.74 2.06 2.88
CA THR A 120 -0.51 2.17 2.11
C THR A 120 0.15 0.80 1.97
N TYR A 121 0.60 0.47 0.77
CA TYR A 121 1.32 -0.75 0.44
C TYR A 121 2.69 -0.38 -0.10
N VAL A 122 3.73 -1.18 0.19
CA VAL A 122 5.12 -0.88 -0.17
C VAL A 122 5.67 -2.06 -0.95
N VAL A 123 6.52 -1.77 -1.94
CA VAL A 123 7.29 -2.76 -2.70
C VAL A 123 8.74 -2.31 -2.79
N ASN A 124 9.67 -3.22 -2.52
CA ASN A 124 11.09 -2.91 -2.57
C ASN A 124 11.58 -2.80 -4.01
N SER A 125 12.44 -1.83 -4.32
CA SER A 125 13.21 -1.80 -5.57
C SER A 125 14.68 -2.14 -5.29
N SER A 126 15.40 -1.21 -4.64
CA SER A 126 16.83 -1.32 -4.37
C SER A 126 17.20 -0.98 -2.93
N LEU A 127 16.20 -0.76 -2.07
CA LEU A 127 16.39 -0.27 -0.71
C LEU A 127 16.97 -1.35 0.20
N ASN A 128 17.89 -0.96 1.10
CA ASN A 128 18.46 -1.85 2.11
C ASN A 128 17.37 -2.61 2.89
N GLN A 129 17.58 -3.92 3.07
CA GLN A 129 16.62 -4.83 3.70
C GLN A 129 16.18 -4.38 5.10
N SER A 130 17.08 -3.83 5.93
CA SER A 130 16.71 -3.36 7.27
C SER A 130 15.71 -2.21 7.25
N VAL A 131 15.89 -1.28 6.32
CA VAL A 131 14.96 -0.14 6.15
C VAL A 131 13.67 -0.62 5.50
N TYR A 132 13.75 -1.49 4.49
CA TYR A 132 12.57 -2.07 3.85
C TYR A 132 11.67 -2.82 4.85
N ILE A 133 12.24 -3.61 5.77
CA ILE A 133 11.47 -4.29 6.82
C ILE A 133 10.69 -3.28 7.67
N ARG A 134 11.30 -2.15 8.05
CA ARG A 134 10.59 -1.09 8.79
C ARG A 134 9.42 -0.52 7.99
N LEU A 135 9.60 -0.31 6.68
CA LEU A 135 8.53 0.15 5.79
C LEU A 135 7.40 -0.88 5.66
N VAL A 136 7.72 -2.18 5.61
CA VAL A 136 6.74 -3.26 5.61
C VAL A 136 5.92 -3.26 6.91
N PHE A 137 6.56 -3.09 8.07
CA PHE A 137 5.84 -2.96 9.34
C PHE A 137 4.92 -1.74 9.36
N ARG A 138 5.38 -0.58 8.88
CA ARG A 138 4.53 0.62 8.73
C ARG A 138 3.36 0.38 7.78
N SER A 139 3.56 -0.37 6.71
CA SER A 139 2.54 -0.76 5.74
C SER A 139 1.47 -1.63 6.38
N ILE A 140 1.87 -2.63 7.18
CA ILE A 140 0.94 -3.47 7.94
C ILE A 140 0.13 -2.62 8.93
N ILE A 141 0.79 -1.72 9.68
CA ILE A 141 0.09 -0.80 10.60
C ILE A 141 -0.89 0.09 9.83
N SER A 142 -0.53 0.61 8.66
CA SER A 142 -1.41 1.40 7.80
C SER A 142 -2.62 0.58 7.32
N GLN A 143 -2.41 -0.67 6.92
CA GLN A 143 -3.49 -1.55 6.49
C GLN A 143 -4.46 -1.89 7.65
N LEU A 144 -3.93 -2.18 8.83
CA LEU A 144 -4.70 -2.46 10.04
C LEU A 144 -5.39 -1.23 10.62
N SER A 145 -4.82 -0.03 10.44
CA SER A 145 -5.41 1.22 10.93
C SER A 145 -6.33 1.91 9.92
N ALA A 146 -6.54 1.31 8.73
CA ALA A 146 -7.18 1.97 7.59
C ALA A 146 -6.57 3.35 7.29
N GLY A 147 -5.24 3.40 7.22
CA GLY A 147 -4.49 4.59 6.82
C GLY A 147 -4.33 5.66 7.88
N LYS A 148 -4.89 5.49 9.09
CA LYS A 148 -4.77 6.48 10.16
C LYS A 148 -3.34 6.57 10.73
N TYR A 149 -2.59 5.47 10.70
CA TYR A 149 -1.23 5.39 11.23
C TYR A 149 -0.27 4.73 10.22
N GLY A 150 1.03 4.88 10.44
CA GLY A 150 2.09 4.20 9.68
C GLY A 150 2.71 5.05 8.57
N PHE A 151 1.90 5.69 7.73
CA PHE A 151 2.37 6.55 6.64
C PHE A 151 1.60 7.86 6.58
N PRO A 152 2.22 8.98 6.15
CA PRO A 152 1.50 10.22 5.90
C PRO A 152 0.50 10.02 4.75
N LEU A 153 -0.66 10.66 4.86
CA LEU A 153 -1.63 10.71 3.77
C LEU A 153 -1.08 11.57 2.63
N SER A 154 -1.33 11.12 1.40
CA SER A 154 -1.00 11.90 0.21
C SER A 154 -2.04 13.02 0.04
N TYR A 155 -1.57 14.26 0.04
CA TYR A 155 -2.39 15.44 -0.25
C TYR A 155 -2.35 15.82 -1.74
N VAL A 156 -1.80 14.95 -2.58
CA VAL A 156 -1.51 15.24 -4.00
C VAL A 156 -2.76 15.54 -4.83
N HIS A 157 -3.94 15.13 -4.35
CA HIS A 157 -5.24 15.39 -4.99
C HIS A 157 -5.96 16.62 -4.41
N LEU A 158 -5.43 17.18 -3.31
CA LEU A 158 -5.96 18.37 -2.64
C LEU A 158 -5.22 19.63 -3.12
N ASP A 159 -3.96 19.49 -3.57
CA ASP A 159 -3.21 20.55 -4.25
C ASP A 159 -3.64 20.68 -5.72
N GLY A 160 -4.89 21.12 -5.93
CA GLY A 160 -5.36 21.71 -7.17
C GLY A 160 -4.72 23.08 -7.46
N VAL A 161 -3.39 23.19 -7.30
CA VAL A 161 -2.65 24.40 -7.67
C VAL A 161 -1.76 24.07 -8.86
N TYR A 162 -2.19 24.62 -9.99
CA TYR A 162 -1.55 24.69 -11.28
C TYR A 162 -0.15 25.29 -11.17
N TYR A 163 0.83 24.62 -11.79
CA TYR A 163 1.95 25.25 -12.48
C TYR A 163 2.25 24.42 -13.72
#